data_AF-A0A556TWH6-F1
#
_entry.id   AF-A0A556TWH6-F1
#
_cell.length_a   1.000
_cell.length_b   1.000
_cell.length_c   1.000
_cell.angle_alpha   90.00
_cell.angle_beta   90.00
_cell.angle_gamma   90.00
#
_symmetry.space_group_name_H-M   'P 1'
#
loop_
_entity.id
_entity.type
_entity.pdbx_description
1 polymer ?
#
loop_
_entity_poly.entity_id
_entity_poly.type
_entity_poly.pdbx_seq_one_letter_code
_entity_poly.pdbx_strand_id
1 'polypeptide(L)'
;MTTNSVMMISDSVVTYEQLKAMLANRSVQLFDVRDPDEFQAGRIPDSVNVPLGQLEESLKLPPEQFEKLFMVKAPKKEDENIVFQCRSGRRSLTALDIAWRLGFSRQVSKNSYAL
;
A
#
# COMPACT_ATOMS: atom_id res chain seq x y z
N MET A 1 -2.15 -17.75 33.98
CA MET A 1 -1.23 -18.14 32.89
C MET A 1 -2.07 -18.24 31.63
N THR A 2 -2.42 -17.10 31.05
CA THR A 2 -3.30 -17.04 29.89
C THR A 2 -2.51 -17.46 28.67
N THR A 3 -3.05 -18.43 27.95
CA THR A 3 -2.50 -18.98 26.73
C THR A 3 -2.23 -17.86 25.73
N ASN A 4 -0.98 -17.82 25.28
CA ASN A 4 -0.49 -16.94 24.24
C ASN A 4 -1.14 -17.40 22.93
N SER A 5 -2.37 -16.97 22.71
CA SER A 5 -3.10 -17.25 21.48
C SER A 5 -2.49 -16.37 20.40
N VAL A 6 -1.70 -16.99 19.54
CA VAL A 6 -1.15 -16.42 18.32
C VAL A 6 -2.32 -15.97 17.44
N MET A 7 -2.72 -14.70 17.56
CA MET A 7 -3.69 -14.07 16.67
C MET A 7 -2.92 -13.58 15.43
N MET A 8 -2.67 -14.52 14.50
CA MET A 8 -2.17 -14.23 13.16
C MET A 8 -3.36 -14.11 12.19
N ILE A 9 -3.29 -13.11 11.30
CA ILE A 9 -4.07 -12.89 10.06
C ILE A 9 -5.50 -12.33 10.21
N SER A 10 -5.65 -11.00 10.28
CA SER A 10 -6.89 -10.31 9.82
C SER A 10 -6.75 -8.82 9.43
N ASP A 11 -5.64 -8.13 9.70
CA ASP A 11 -5.54 -6.66 9.44
C ASP A 11 -4.87 -6.25 8.11
N SER A 12 -4.28 -7.19 7.38
CA SER A 12 -3.47 -6.88 6.18
C SER A 12 -4.24 -6.97 4.86
N VAL A 13 -5.57 -7.10 4.92
CA VAL A 13 -6.46 -7.13 3.75
C VAL A 13 -7.54 -6.08 3.92
N VAL A 14 -7.63 -5.18 2.94
CA VAL A 14 -8.68 -4.16 2.84
C VAL A 14 -9.61 -4.62 1.72
N THR A 15 -10.89 -4.73 2.06
CA THR A 15 -11.94 -5.03 1.09
C THR A 15 -12.23 -3.82 0.21
N TYR A 16 -12.93 -4.04 -0.90
CA TYR A 16 -13.39 -2.95 -1.77
C TYR A 16 -14.14 -1.87 -0.99
N GLU A 17 -15.16 -2.26 -0.23
CA GLU A 17 -16.03 -1.31 0.47
C GLU A 17 -15.25 -0.51 1.52
N GLN A 18 -14.30 -1.15 2.21
CA GLN A 18 -13.39 -0.45 3.13
C GLN A 18 -12.51 0.54 2.38
N LEU A 19 -11.87 0.15 1.28
CA LEU A 19 -11.03 1.05 0.49
C LEU A 19 -11.85 2.25 -0.03
N LYS A 20 -13.05 1.98 -0.53
CA LYS A 20 -13.98 3.01 -1.02
C LYS A 20 -14.35 4.00 0.08
N ALA A 21 -14.64 3.51 1.29
CA ALA A 21 -14.91 4.37 2.44
C ALA A 21 -13.68 5.19 2.85
N MET A 22 -12.49 4.59 2.87
CA MET A 22 -11.24 5.30 3.19
C MET A 22 -10.91 6.39 2.17
N LEU A 23 -11.13 6.13 0.87
CA LEU A 23 -10.95 7.10 -0.20
C LEU A 23 -11.94 8.25 -0.08
N ALA A 24 -13.22 7.95 0.18
CA ALA A 24 -14.24 8.98 0.40
C ALA A 24 -13.89 9.89 1.60
N ASN A 25 -13.30 9.32 2.65
CA ASN A 25 -12.88 10.03 3.85
C ASN A 25 -11.47 10.66 3.74
N ARG A 26 -10.77 10.48 2.61
CA ARG A 26 -9.37 10.89 2.41
C ARG A 26 -8.44 10.40 3.53
N SER A 27 -8.71 9.21 4.06
CA SER A 27 -8.02 8.64 5.22
C SER A 27 -7.02 7.55 4.82
N VAL A 28 -6.61 7.48 3.54
CA VAL A 28 -5.71 6.44 3.01
C VAL A 28 -4.70 7.02 2.04
N GLN A 29 -3.46 6.53 2.12
CA GLN A 29 -2.47 6.64 1.05
C GLN A 29 -2.51 5.38 0.20
N LEU A 30 -3.01 5.49 -1.02
CA LEU A 30 -3.19 4.36 -1.94
C LEU A 30 -2.06 4.34 -2.97
N PHE A 31 -1.18 3.35 -2.87
CA PHE A 31 -0.11 3.12 -3.83
C PHE A 31 -0.48 2.01 -4.81
N ASP A 32 -0.59 2.36 -6.10
CA ASP A 32 -0.78 1.41 -7.17
C ASP A 32 0.59 0.91 -7.65
N VAL A 33 0.86 -0.39 -7.43
CA VAL A 33 2.16 -1.00 -7.72
C VAL A 33 2.23 -1.68 -9.10
N ARG A 34 1.25 -1.39 -9.95
CA ARG A 34 1.25 -1.80 -11.37
C ARG A 34 2.29 -1.01 -12.17
N ASP A 35 2.55 -1.49 -13.38
CA ASP A 35 3.42 -0.78 -14.31
C ASP A 35 2.75 0.53 -14.77
N PRO A 36 3.53 1.56 -15.14
CA PRO A 36 2.99 2.87 -15.51
C PRO A 36 1.93 2.81 -16.62
N ASP A 37 2.11 1.97 -17.63
CA ASP A 37 1.17 1.84 -18.74
C ASP A 37 -0.20 1.33 -18.29
N GLU A 38 -0.23 0.34 -17.37
CA GLU A 38 -1.48 -0.16 -16.78
C GLU A 38 -2.18 0.91 -15.94
N PHE A 39 -1.41 1.76 -15.26
CA PHE A 39 -1.92 2.86 -14.44
C PHE A 39 -2.49 4.00 -15.30
N GLN A 40 -1.79 4.36 -16.39
CA GLN A 40 -2.27 5.38 -17.34
C GLN A 40 -3.50 4.92 -18.13
N ALA A 41 -3.60 3.62 -18.44
CA ALA A 41 -4.79 3.05 -19.08
C ALA A 41 -6.04 3.10 -18.19
N GLY A 42 -5.88 3.24 -16.87
CA GLY A 42 -6.96 3.38 -15.91
C GLY A 42 -6.49 3.22 -14.48
N ARG A 43 -6.94 4.09 -13.60
CA ARG A 43 -6.52 4.13 -12.19
C ARG A 43 -7.66 4.50 -11.25
N ILE A 44 -7.46 4.13 -9.99
CA ILE A 44 -8.32 4.61 -8.90
C ILE A 44 -7.98 6.10 -8.67
N PRO A 45 -8.97 6.99 -8.57
CA PRO A 45 -8.73 8.39 -8.22
C PRO A 45 -7.90 8.50 -6.93
N ASP A 46 -7.04 9.51 -6.87
CA ASP A 46 -6.13 9.78 -5.75
C ASP A 46 -5.10 8.67 -5.43
N SER A 47 -5.02 7.61 -6.23
CA SER A 47 -3.92 6.65 -6.17
C SER A 47 -2.65 7.21 -6.80
N VAL A 48 -1.50 6.80 -6.23
CA VAL A 48 -0.16 7.17 -6.67
C VAL A 48 0.53 5.94 -7.23
N ASN A 49 1.06 6.02 -8.45
CA ASN A 49 1.78 4.91 -9.04
C ASN A 49 3.20 4.82 -8.47
N VAL A 50 3.50 3.71 -7.81
CA VAL A 50 4.85 3.35 -7.35
C VAL A 50 5.11 1.93 -7.83
N PRO A 51 5.62 1.74 -9.07
CA PRO A 51 5.75 0.42 -9.67
C PRO A 51 6.53 -0.54 -8.78
N LEU A 52 6.09 -1.79 -8.68
CA LEU A 52 6.68 -2.78 -7.76
C LEU A 52 8.21 -2.89 -7.90
N GLY A 53 8.74 -2.84 -9.13
CA GLY A 53 10.18 -2.93 -9.39
C GLY A 53 11.00 -1.77 -8.83
N GLN A 54 10.37 -0.64 -8.50
CA GLN A 54 11.01 0.55 -7.92
C GLN A 54 10.62 0.78 -6.46
N LEU A 55 9.63 0.04 -5.96
CA LEU A 55 9.02 0.28 -4.65
C LEU A 55 10.03 0.22 -3.51
N GLU A 56 10.87 -0.81 -3.47
CA GLU A 56 11.82 -0.98 -2.35
C GLU A 56 12.79 0.20 -2.24
N GLU A 57 13.38 0.62 -3.36
CA GLU A 57 14.31 1.77 -3.38
C GLU A 57 13.56 3.07 -3.12
N SER A 58 12.34 3.23 -3.65
CA SER A 58 11.49 4.39 -3.38
C SER A 58 11.22 4.57 -1.88
N LEU A 59 10.85 3.49 -1.19
CA LEU A 59 10.55 3.53 0.25
C LEU A 59 11.79 3.74 1.16
N LYS A 60 13.00 3.64 0.60
CA LYS A 60 14.26 3.96 1.29
C LYS A 60 14.71 5.41 1.08
N LEU A 61 14.08 6.14 0.15
CA LEU A 61 14.45 7.53 -0.13
C LEU A 61 14.22 8.44 1.09
N PRO A 62 15.00 9.52 1.24
CA PRO A 62 14.65 10.61 2.13
C PRO A 62 13.24 11.14 1.81
N PRO A 63 12.44 11.52 2.82
CA PRO A 63 11.05 11.97 2.60
C PRO A 63 10.89 13.06 1.54
N GLU A 64 11.78 14.05 1.53
CA GLU A 64 11.79 15.15 0.56
C GLU A 64 11.99 14.67 -0.89
N GLN A 65 12.80 13.62 -1.09
CA GLN A 65 13.05 13.05 -2.41
C GLN A 65 11.87 12.22 -2.88
N PHE A 66 11.26 11.43 -1.99
CA PHE A 66 10.02 10.70 -2.29
C PHE A 66 8.90 11.65 -2.69
N GLU A 67 8.72 12.73 -1.92
CA GLU A 67 7.73 13.78 -2.18
C GLU A 67 7.92 14.44 -3.55
N LYS A 68 9.17 14.72 -3.91
CA LYS A 68 9.49 15.30 -5.23
C LYS A 68 9.22 14.34 -6.39
N LEU A 69 9.45 13.03 -6.21
CA LEU A 69 9.27 12.02 -7.27
C LEU A 69 7.80 11.66 -7.48
N PHE A 70 7.07 11.46 -6.39
CA PHE A 70 5.70 10.94 -6.44
C PHE A 70 4.63 12.00 -6.21
N MET A 71 5.03 13.25 -5.92
CA MET A 71 4.13 14.39 -5.65
C MET A 71 3.13 14.09 -4.52
N VAL A 72 3.53 13.24 -3.57
CA VAL A 72 2.75 12.85 -2.40
C VAL A 72 3.69 12.73 -1.21
N LYS A 73 3.18 13.03 -0.02
CA LYS A 73 3.89 12.84 1.24
C LYS A 73 4.51 11.45 1.31
N ALA A 74 5.77 11.37 1.75
CA ALA A 74 6.40 10.08 1.97
C ALA A 74 5.67 9.29 3.06
N PRO A 75 5.37 8.00 2.83
CA PRO A 75 4.76 7.17 3.86
C PRO A 75 5.74 6.98 5.02
N LYS A 76 5.25 7.16 6.24
CA LYS A 76 6.02 6.93 7.47
C LYS A 76 5.87 5.49 7.95
N LYS A 77 6.83 5.02 8.75
CA LYS A 77 6.81 3.65 9.29
C LYS A 77 5.61 3.44 10.23
N GLU A 78 5.17 4.51 10.88
CA GLU A 78 4.06 4.54 11.83
C GLU A 78 2.71 4.85 11.17
N ASP A 79 2.67 5.15 9.86
CA ASP A 79 1.42 5.46 9.17
C ASP A 79 0.51 4.22 9.12
N GLU A 80 -0.73 4.37 9.59
CA GLU A 80 -1.66 3.24 9.77
C GLU A 80 -2.51 2.93 8.53
N ASN A 81 -2.54 3.83 7.54
CA ASN A 81 -3.46 3.74 6.41
C ASN A 81 -2.74 3.76 5.06
N ILE A 82 -1.78 2.84 4.88
CA ILE A 82 -1.08 2.63 3.61
C ILE A 82 -1.67 1.39 2.93
N VAL A 83 -2.14 1.54 1.69
CA VAL A 83 -2.70 0.42 0.92
C VAL A 83 -1.92 0.24 -0.37
N PHE A 84 -1.52 -1.01 -0.64
CA PHE A 84 -0.96 -1.41 -1.91
C PHE A 84 -2.03 -2.10 -2.78
N GLN A 85 -2.16 -1.62 -4.01
CA GLN A 85 -3.14 -2.08 -4.99
C GLN A 85 -2.43 -2.61 -6.24
N CYS A 86 -2.95 -3.72 -6.79
CA CYS A 86 -2.64 -4.15 -8.15
C CYS A 86 -3.81 -4.94 -8.76
N ARG A 87 -3.69 -5.37 -10.02
CA ARG A 87 -4.80 -6.04 -10.74
C ARG A 87 -5.24 -7.38 -10.14
N SER A 88 -4.31 -8.23 -9.71
CA SER A 88 -4.60 -9.63 -9.33
C SER A 88 -4.17 -9.98 -7.89
N GLY A 89 -3.77 -8.99 -7.10
CA GLY A 89 -3.31 -9.17 -5.72
C GLY A 89 -1.88 -9.69 -5.54
N ARG A 90 -1.25 -10.29 -6.56
CA ARG A 90 0.12 -10.85 -6.44
C ARG A 90 1.16 -9.78 -6.16
N ARG A 91 1.16 -8.68 -6.92
CA ARG A 91 2.13 -7.59 -6.75
C ARG A 91 1.92 -6.80 -5.45
N SER A 92 0.68 -6.65 -4.98
CA SER A 92 0.39 -5.97 -3.72
C SER A 92 0.82 -6.81 -2.51
N LEU A 93 0.77 -8.15 -2.60
CA LEU A 93 1.37 -9.04 -1.61
C LEU A 93 2.89 -8.87 -1.53
N THR A 94 3.58 -8.81 -2.68
CA THR A 94 5.02 -8.55 -2.70
C THR A 94 5.37 -7.15 -2.17
N ALA A 95 4.56 -6.14 -2.52
CA ALA A 95 4.72 -4.79 -2.00
C ALA A 95 4.58 -4.71 -0.48
N LEU A 96 3.60 -5.44 0.06
CA LEU A 96 3.39 -5.58 1.49
C LEU A 96 4.59 -6.21 2.19
N ASP A 97 5.12 -7.31 1.65
CA ASP A 97 6.35 -7.95 2.18
C ASP A 97 7.54 -6.99 2.18
N ILE A 98 7.77 -6.28 1.08
CA ILE A 98 8.83 -5.25 0.98
C ILE A 98 8.66 -4.21 2.09
N ALA A 99 7.46 -3.65 2.25
CA ALA A 99 7.21 -2.62 3.26
C ALA A 99 7.46 -3.15 4.68
N TRP A 100 7.01 -4.36 5.01
CA TRP A 100 7.30 -4.97 6.31
C TRP A 100 8.78 -5.21 6.55
N ARG A 101 9.54 -5.69 5.55
CA ARG A 101 11.01 -5.84 5.66
C ARG A 101 11.71 -4.50 5.92
N LEU A 102 11.14 -3.40 5.41
CA LEU A 102 11.62 -2.05 5.64
C LEU A 102 11.10 -1.41 6.94
N GLY A 103 10.38 -2.16 7.79
CA GLY A 103 9.92 -1.71 9.10
C GLY A 103 8.65 -0.87 9.09
N PHE A 104 7.88 -0.84 8.00
CA PHE A 104 6.53 -0.28 8.06
C PHE A 104 5.65 -1.12 8.98
N SER A 105 4.78 -0.45 9.75
CA SER A 105 3.92 -1.10 10.74
C SER A 105 2.91 -2.07 10.10
N ARG A 106 2.23 -2.84 10.96
CA ARG A 106 1.36 -3.96 10.56
C ARG A 106 0.14 -3.57 9.73
N GLN A 107 -0.26 -2.30 9.70
CA GLN A 107 -1.51 -1.86 9.04
C GLN A 107 -1.36 -1.58 7.54
N VAL A 108 -0.19 -1.87 6.95
CA VAL A 108 -0.09 -1.88 5.50
C VAL A 108 -0.95 -3.02 4.95
N SER A 109 -1.81 -2.70 3.99
CA SER A 109 -2.82 -3.64 3.53
C SER A 109 -2.79 -3.83 2.03
N LYS A 110 -3.04 -5.07 1.59
CA LYS A 110 -3.36 -5.33 0.18
C LYS A 110 -4.84 -5.08 -0.04
N ASN A 111 -5.15 -4.52 -1.19
CA ASN A 111 -6.51 -4.61 -1.69
C ASN A 111 -6.68 -5.86 -2.56
N SER A 112 -7.75 -6.62 -2.33
CA SER A 112 -8.09 -7.84 -3.07
C SER A 112 -9.28 -7.59 -3.99
N TYR A 113 -9.09 -6.81 -5.06
CA TYR A 113 -9.94 -6.98 -6.22
C TYR A 113 -9.50 -8.26 -6.94
N ALA A 114 -10.05 -9.39 -6.53
CA ALA A 114 -10.42 -10.37 -7.53
C ALA A 114 -11.72 -9.82 -8.15
N LEU A 115 -11.60 -9.20 -9.33
CA LEU A 115 -12.70 -9.22 -10.28
C LEU A 115 -12.72 -10.62 -10.90
#